data_AF-A0A8X6I5V7-F1
#
_entry.id   AF-A0A8X6I5V7-F1
#
_cell.length_a   1.000
_cell.length_b   1.000
_cell.length_c   1.000
_cell.angle_alpha   90.00
_cell.angle_beta   90.00
_cell.angle_gamma   90.00
#
_symmetry.space_group_name_H-M   'P 1'
#
loop_
_entity.id
_entity.type
_entity.pdbx_description
1 polymer ?
#
loop_
_entity_poly.entity_id
_entity_poly.type
_entity_poly.pdbx_seq_one_letter_code
_entity_poly.pdbx_strand_id
1 'polypeptide(L)'
;MISSYHNVQSEIWITNFQSGNHIIPKGMYIGLAEPLDEGHLCVTSDTSHVPDMKHEVSDGNKRQENILMDCSLMMSPELNDEQKSQLAELLRIFSGIFTKTDKLATIGTNVKHRIHTGNHASINQRSYRVSLTERRIVRSAENA
;
A
#
# COMPACT_ATOMS: atom_id res chain seq x y z
N MET A 1 12.21 -16.16 12.19
CA MET A 1 12.30 -16.07 13.67
C MET A 1 11.25 -15.07 14.11
N ILE A 2 10.40 -15.45 15.07
CA ILE A 2 9.36 -14.58 15.64
C ILE A 2 9.75 -14.40 17.10
N SER A 3 9.92 -13.15 17.52
CA SER A 3 10.15 -12.80 18.92
C SER A 3 9.00 -11.90 19.36
N SER A 4 8.39 -12.23 20.50
CA SER A 4 7.33 -11.42 21.10
C SER A 4 7.80 -10.79 22.41
N TYR A 5 7.33 -9.58 22.65
CA TYR A 5 7.42 -8.90 23.95
C TYR A 5 6.01 -8.66 24.44
N HIS A 6 5.73 -9.10 25.68
CA HIS A 6 4.42 -9.01 26.29
C HIS A 6 4.46 -8.08 27.50
N ASN A 7 3.60 -7.07 27.50
CA ASN A 7 3.23 -6.30 28.69
C ASN A 7 1.71 -6.41 28.91
N VAL A 8 1.22 -6.11 30.12
CA VAL A 8 -0.17 -6.27 30.56
C VAL A 8 -1.19 -5.55 29.64
N GLN A 9 -0.75 -4.55 28.87
CA GLN A 9 -1.59 -3.73 28.00
C GLN A 9 -1.28 -3.85 26.49
N SER A 10 -0.21 -4.54 26.10
CA SER A 10 0.21 -4.56 24.69
C SER A 10 1.16 -5.70 24.36
N GLU A 11 1.04 -6.23 23.15
CA GLU A 11 1.92 -7.24 22.59
C GLU A 11 2.63 -6.71 21.34
N ILE A 12 3.96 -6.83 21.30
CA ILE A 12 4.77 -6.44 20.14
C ILE A 12 5.33 -7.69 19.48
N TRP A 13 5.04 -7.85 18.19
CA TRP A 13 5.54 -8.93 17.36
C TRP A 13 6.63 -8.42 16.42
N ILE A 14 7.83 -8.98 16.50
CA ILE A 14 8.91 -8.68 15.56
C ILE A 14 9.08 -9.89 14.64
N THR A 15 8.80 -9.70 13.36
CA THR A 15 8.91 -10.73 12.32
C THR A 15 9.97 -10.33 11.30
N ASN A 16 10.83 -11.28 10.96
CA ASN A 16 11.74 -11.15 9.82
C ASN A 16 11.10 -11.80 8.60
N PHE A 17 10.67 -10.99 7.62
CA PHE A 17 10.09 -11.45 6.34
C PHE A 17 11.11 -11.57 5.22
N GLN A 18 12.40 -11.35 5.49
CA GLN A 18 13.44 -11.45 4.47
C GLN A 18 13.85 -12.90 4.24
N SER A 19 14.22 -13.22 2.99
CA SER A 19 14.65 -14.57 2.58
C SER A 19 16.08 -14.93 3.05
N GLY A 20 16.81 -13.98 3.64
CA GLY A 20 18.19 -14.16 4.10
C GLY A 20 18.33 -14.30 5.62
N ASN A 21 19.36 -15.03 6.05
CA ASN A 21 19.73 -15.11 7.47
C ASN A 21 20.43 -13.83 7.90
N HIS A 22 19.81 -13.08 8.82
CA HIS A 22 20.40 -11.90 9.45
C HIS A 22 20.63 -12.19 10.93
N ILE A 23 21.87 -11.97 11.39
CA ILE A 23 22.27 -12.16 12.79
C ILE A 23 22.15 -10.83 13.51
N ILE A 24 21.41 -10.81 14.62
CA ILE A 24 21.38 -9.70 15.57
C ILE A 24 22.38 -10.02 16.68
N PRO A 25 23.49 -9.27 16.82
CA PRO A 25 24.44 -9.48 17.91
C PRO A 25 23.79 -9.30 19.27
N LYS A 26 24.23 -10.09 20.25
CA LYS A 26 23.77 -9.97 21.64
C LYS A 26 24.08 -8.57 22.16
N GLY A 27 23.05 -7.88 22.67
CA GLY A 27 23.16 -6.50 23.17
C GLY A 27 22.88 -5.40 22.14
N MET A 28 22.61 -5.76 20.88
CA MET A 28 22.21 -4.78 19.86
C MET A 28 20.75 -4.34 20.07
N TYR A 29 20.54 -3.02 20.07
CA TYR A 29 19.23 -2.42 20.19
C TYR A 29 18.55 -2.32 18.81
N ILE A 30 17.32 -2.84 18.70
CA ILE A 30 16.60 -2.90 17.41
C ILE A 30 15.55 -1.77 17.29
N GLY A 31 15.11 -1.19 18.41
CA GLY A 31 14.15 -0.10 18.41
C GLY A 31 13.68 0.27 19.81
N LEU A 32 13.17 1.51 19.94
CA LEU A 32 12.58 2.07 21.16
C LEU A 32 11.07 2.03 21.07
N ALA A 33 10.44 1.44 22.07
CA ALA A 33 9.02 1.56 22.30
C ALA A 33 8.80 2.76 23.22
N GLU A 34 8.20 3.82 22.68
CA GLU A 34 7.72 4.95 23.49
C GLU A 34 6.20 4.83 23.65
N PRO A 35 5.63 5.27 24.79
CA PRO A 35 4.20 5.39 24.94
C PRO A 35 3.64 6.32 23.86
N LEU A 36 2.68 5.84 23.09
CA LEU A 36 2.00 6.63 22.07
C LEU A 36 0.94 7.51 22.76
N ASP A 37 0.95 8.82 22.49
CA ASP A 37 -0.15 9.70 22.89
C ASP A 37 -1.42 9.32 22.12
N GLU A 38 -2.51 9.09 22.86
CA GLU A 38 -3.82 8.71 22.31
C GLU A 38 -4.37 9.76 21.34
N GLY A 39 -3.94 11.03 21.45
CA GLY A 39 -4.27 12.10 20.51
C GLY A 39 -3.72 11.89 19.08
N HIS A 40 -2.82 10.92 18.89
CA HIS A 40 -2.26 10.54 17.59
C HIS A 40 -2.82 9.22 17.03
N LEU A 41 -3.74 8.56 17.73
CA LEU A 41 -4.43 7.37 17.25
C LEU A 41 -5.60 7.77 16.34
N CYS A 42 -5.47 7.51 15.04
CA CYS A 42 -6.65 7.47 14.16
C CYS A 42 -7.24 6.06 14.22
N VAL A 43 -8.43 5.95 14.81
CA VAL A 43 -9.23 4.71 14.76
C VAL A 43 -9.55 4.43 13.28
N THR A 44 -9.01 3.33 12.75
CA THR A 44 -9.24 2.94 11.35
C THR A 44 -10.59 2.26 11.11
N SER A 45 -11.34 2.01 12.19
CA SER A 45 -12.64 1.32 12.15
C SER A 45 -13.64 2.00 13.07
N ASP A 46 -14.09 3.19 12.68
CA ASP A 46 -15.45 3.63 12.98
C ASP A 46 -16.33 3.22 11.80
N THR A 47 -17.03 2.10 11.95
CA THR A 47 -18.10 1.66 11.05
C THR A 47 -19.34 2.58 11.09
N SER A 48 -19.29 3.73 11.76
CA SER A 48 -20.40 4.69 11.84
C SER A 48 -20.36 5.80 10.79
N HIS A 49 -19.31 5.89 9.99
CA HIS A 49 -19.30 6.78 8.82
C HIS A 49 -19.13 5.93 7.56
N VAL A 50 -20.26 5.43 7.05
CA VAL A 50 -20.38 5.24 5.61
C VAL A 50 -20.17 6.64 5.02
N PRO A 51 -19.05 6.91 4.31
CA PRO A 51 -18.92 8.17 3.62
C PRO A 51 -20.02 8.15 2.57
N ASP A 52 -20.93 9.11 2.65
CA ASP A 52 -21.91 9.37 1.61
C ASP A 52 -21.09 9.76 0.37
N MET A 53 -20.66 8.76 -0.41
CA MET A 53 -19.95 8.91 -1.68
C MET A 53 -20.95 9.43 -2.71
N LYS A 54 -21.40 10.67 -2.52
CA LYS A 54 -21.99 11.46 -3.59
C LYS A 54 -20.84 11.94 -4.46
N HIS A 55 -20.32 11.03 -5.28
CA HIS A 55 -19.53 11.44 -6.43
C HIS A 55 -20.46 12.21 -7.35
N GLU A 56 -20.15 13.49 -7.56
CA GLU A 56 -20.80 14.36 -8.53
C GLU A 56 -20.90 13.65 -9.88
N VAL A 57 -22.13 13.38 -10.25
CA VAL A 57 -22.53 12.79 -11.52
C VAL A 57 -22.36 13.89 -12.58
N SER A 58 -21.16 14.04 -13.13
CA SER A 58 -21.04 14.85 -14.35
C SER A 58 -20.03 14.37 -15.40
N ASP A 59 -19.21 13.34 -15.14
CA ASP A 59 -18.39 12.73 -16.21
C ASP A 59 -18.08 11.24 -15.96
N GLY A 60 -18.80 10.60 -15.04
CA GLY A 60 -18.50 9.27 -14.51
C GLY A 60 -18.93 8.09 -15.38
N ASN A 61 -19.95 8.25 -16.23
CA ASN A 61 -20.60 7.11 -16.89
C ASN A 61 -19.68 6.37 -17.88
N LYS A 62 -18.82 7.07 -18.63
CA LYS A 62 -17.94 6.41 -19.62
C LYS A 62 -16.79 5.62 -19.00
N ARG A 63 -16.25 6.09 -17.86
CA ARG A 63 -15.18 5.36 -17.14
C ARG A 63 -15.77 4.22 -16.30
N GLN A 64 -16.95 4.41 -15.74
CA GLN A 64 -17.64 3.40 -14.93
C GLN A 64 -18.14 2.22 -15.77
N GLU A 65 -18.67 2.46 -16.99
CA GLU A 65 -19.01 1.38 -17.92
C GLU A 65 -17.79 0.53 -18.31
N ASN A 66 -16.64 1.17 -18.54
CA ASN A 66 -15.41 0.45 -18.89
C ASN A 66 -14.89 -0.45 -17.75
N ILE A 67 -14.96 0.01 -16.49
CA ILE A 67 -14.56 -0.81 -15.32
C ILE A 67 -15.50 -2.01 -15.17
N LEU A 68 -16.81 -1.80 -15.31
CA LEU A 68 -17.78 -2.87 -15.20
C LEU A 68 -17.64 -3.90 -16.35
N MET A 69 -17.33 -3.44 -17.56
CA MET A 69 -17.04 -4.33 -18.71
C MET A 69 -15.74 -5.14 -18.50
N ASP A 70 -14.68 -4.53 -17.97
CA ASP A 70 -13.42 -5.23 -17.68
C ASP A 70 -13.60 -6.30 -16.59
N CYS A 71 -14.43 -6.03 -15.58
CA CYS A 71 -14.67 -6.97 -14.50
C CYS A 71 -15.49 -8.19 -14.94
N SER A 72 -16.40 -8.06 -15.91
CA SER A 72 -17.18 -9.20 -16.41
C SER A 72 -16.33 -10.31 -17.01
N LEU A 73 -15.16 -9.97 -17.57
CA LEU A 73 -14.20 -10.95 -18.09
C LEU A 73 -13.35 -11.62 -17.00
N MET A 74 -13.29 -11.02 -15.81
CA MET A 74 -12.56 -11.56 -14.64
C MET A 74 -13.47 -12.41 -13.73
N MET A 75 -14.78 -12.37 -13.93
CA MET A 75 -15.72 -13.19 -13.16
C MET A 75 -15.60 -14.66 -13.55
N SER A 76 -15.48 -15.52 -12.54
CA SER A 76 -15.39 -16.97 -12.74
C SER A 76 -16.70 -17.50 -13.38
N PRO A 77 -16.60 -18.38 -14.41
CA PRO A 77 -17.79 -18.92 -15.07
C PRO A 77 -18.63 -19.81 -14.14
N GLU A 78 -18.03 -20.32 -13.05
CA GLU A 78 -18.67 -21.16 -12.02
C GLU A 78 -19.63 -20.38 -11.11
N LEU A 79 -19.62 -19.04 -11.17
CA LEU A 79 -20.56 -18.21 -10.41
C LEU A 79 -21.97 -18.29 -11.01
N ASN A 80 -22.97 -18.40 -10.13
CA ASN A 80 -24.36 -18.28 -10.56
C ASN A 80 -24.74 -16.80 -10.82
N ASP A 81 -25.90 -16.58 -11.43
CA ASP A 81 -26.31 -15.24 -11.86
C ASP A 81 -26.52 -14.27 -10.69
N GLU A 82 -26.98 -14.78 -9.54
CA GLU A 82 -27.13 -13.98 -8.32
C GLU A 82 -25.76 -13.54 -7.78
N GLN A 83 -24.80 -14.46 -7.71
CA GLN A 83 -23.43 -14.16 -7.28
C GLN A 83 -22.73 -13.18 -8.22
N LYS A 84 -22.95 -13.32 -9.53
CA LYS A 84 -22.44 -12.38 -10.53
C LYS A 84 -23.03 -10.98 -10.34
N SER A 85 -24.34 -10.89 -10.06
CA SER A 85 -25.01 -9.62 -9.80
C SER A 85 -24.48 -8.94 -8.54
N GLN A 86 -24.36 -9.67 -7.44
CA GLN A 86 -23.83 -9.16 -6.17
C GLN A 86 -22.37 -8.70 -6.31
N LEU A 87 -21.54 -9.48 -7.02
CA LEU A 87 -20.15 -9.11 -7.27
C LEU A 87 -20.04 -7.87 -8.17
N ALA A 88 -20.86 -7.77 -9.22
CA ALA A 88 -20.90 -6.59 -10.08
C ALA A 88 -21.30 -5.33 -9.30
N GLU A 89 -22.24 -5.44 -8.37
CA GLU A 89 -22.63 -4.33 -7.51
C GLU A 89 -21.49 -3.92 -6.55
N LEU A 90 -20.80 -4.89 -5.93
CA LEU A 90 -19.64 -4.60 -5.08
C LEU A 90 -18.53 -3.90 -5.85
N LEU A 91 -18.21 -4.37 -7.06
CA LEU A 91 -17.18 -3.77 -7.91
C LEU A 91 -17.58 -2.36 -8.37
N ARG A 92 -18.88 -2.09 -8.56
CA ARG A 92 -19.39 -0.74 -8.81
C ARG A 92 -19.18 0.17 -7.60
N ILE A 93 -19.57 -0.27 -6.41
CA ILE A 93 -19.42 0.49 -5.15
C ILE A 93 -17.95 0.79 -4.86
N PHE A 94 -17.09 -0.20 -5.01
CA PHE A 94 -15.66 -0.11 -4.72
C PHE A 94 -14.80 0.13 -5.96
N SER A 95 -15.38 0.70 -7.02
CA SER A 95 -14.69 0.91 -8.30
C SER A 95 -13.39 1.71 -8.16
N GLY A 96 -13.33 2.64 -7.21
CA GLY A 96 -12.14 3.41 -6.85
C GLY A 96 -10.99 2.61 -6.23
N ILE A 97 -11.25 1.43 -5.67
CA ILE A 97 -10.24 0.54 -5.07
C ILE A 97 -9.54 -0.28 -6.16
N PHE A 98 -10.29 -0.65 -7.19
CA PHE A 98 -9.82 -1.54 -8.26
C PHE A 98 -9.38 -0.79 -9.53
N THR A 99 -9.27 0.55 -9.49
CA THR A 99 -8.77 1.30 -10.64
C THR A 99 -7.31 0.93 -10.93
N LYS A 100 -7.06 0.32 -12.10
CA LYS A 100 -5.72 0.07 -12.67
C LYS A 100 -4.96 1.35 -13.05
N THR A 101 -5.52 2.53 -12.79
CA THR A 101 -4.78 3.76 -13.06
C THR A 101 -3.66 3.89 -12.04
N ASP A 102 -2.42 3.70 -12.49
CA ASP A 102 -1.16 4.02 -11.78
C ASP A 102 -1.06 5.50 -11.31
N LYS A 103 -2.11 6.28 -11.56
CA LYS A 103 -2.26 7.70 -11.31
C LYS A 103 -3.46 8.00 -10.42
N LEU A 104 -3.71 7.21 -9.38
CA LEU A 104 -4.11 7.86 -8.14
C LEU A 104 -2.83 8.02 -7.34
N ALA A 105 -2.22 9.21 -7.50
CA ALA A 105 -1.49 9.83 -6.43
C ALA A 105 -2.27 9.52 -5.16
N THR A 106 -1.65 8.73 -4.29
CA THR A 106 -2.23 8.24 -3.06
C THR A 106 -2.98 9.42 -2.45
N ILE A 107 -4.31 9.33 -2.38
CA ILE A 107 -5.10 10.19 -1.48
C ILE A 107 -4.81 9.66 -0.07
N GLY A 108 -3.53 9.67 0.28
CA GLY A 108 -2.98 9.39 1.58
C GLY A 108 -2.51 10.73 2.10
N THR A 109 -2.58 10.89 3.41
CA THR A 109 -1.97 12.02 4.10
C THR A 109 -0.52 12.17 3.62
N ASN A 110 -0.24 13.23 2.85
CA ASN A 110 1.11 13.49 2.38
C ASN A 110 1.94 13.98 3.56
N VAL A 111 2.67 13.06 4.19
CA VAL A 111 3.57 13.39 5.29
C VAL A 111 4.96 13.63 4.70
N LYS A 112 5.47 14.85 4.85
CA LYS A 112 6.85 15.14 4.48
C LYS A 112 7.80 14.52 5.52
N HIS A 113 8.45 13.43 5.16
CA HIS A 113 9.48 12.82 6.00
C HIS A 113 10.81 13.60 5.91
N ARG A 114 11.46 13.81 7.05
CA ARG A 114 12.82 14.37 7.13
C ARG A 114 13.78 13.29 7.60
N ILE A 115 14.72 12.90 6.74
CA ILE A 115 15.80 11.98 7.09
C ILE A 115 16.88 12.78 7.82
N HIS A 116 17.17 12.44 9.08
CA HIS A 116 18.19 13.12 9.87
C HIS A 116 19.55 12.44 9.65
N THR A 117 20.43 13.10 8.90
CA THR A 117 21.80 12.60 8.63
C THR A 117 22.83 13.12 9.64
N GLY A 118 22.40 13.73 10.75
CA GLY A 118 23.29 14.35 11.73
C GLY A 118 24.25 15.37 11.09
N ASN A 119 25.50 15.39 11.55
CA ASN A 119 26.57 16.25 11.02
C ASN A 119 27.46 15.53 9.99
N HIS A 120 26.95 14.49 9.33
CA HIS A 120 27.72 13.76 8.33
C HIS A 120 27.83 14.57 7.03
N ALA A 121 29.03 14.60 6.44
CA ALA A 121 29.26 15.23 5.15
C ALA A 121 28.59 14.45 4.02
N SER A 122 28.27 15.15 2.92
CA SER A 122 27.70 14.52 1.72
C SER A 122 28.68 13.53 1.10
N ILE A 123 28.19 12.35 0.73
CA ILE A 123 28.96 11.35 0.00
C ILE A 123 28.64 11.46 -1.49
N ASN A 124 29.66 11.60 -2.33
CA ASN A 124 29.53 11.55 -3.79
C ASN A 124 30.04 10.20 -4.31
N GLN A 125 29.13 9.39 -4.84
CA GLN A 125 29.44 8.06 -5.39
C GLN A 125 29.25 8.05 -6.90
N ARG A 126 30.28 7.60 -7.64
CA ARG A 126 30.20 7.42 -9.09
C ARG A 126 29.29 6.24 -9.41
N SER A 127 28.31 6.46 -10.29
CA SER A 127 27.43 5.39 -10.77
C SER A 127 28.24 4.28 -11.45
N TYR A 128 27.83 3.03 -11.22
CA TYR A 128 28.42 1.87 -11.87
C TYR A 128 28.15 1.89 -13.38
N ARG A 129 29.05 1.25 -14.15
CA ARG A 129 28.83 1.07 -15.59
C ARG A 129 27.80 -0.04 -15.79
N VAL A 130 26.62 0.34 -16.23
CA VAL A 130 25.52 -0.58 -16.56
C VAL A 130 25.59 -0.97 -18.04
N SER A 131 25.29 -2.23 -18.37
CA SER A 131 25.26 -2.77 -19.74
C SER A 131 24.12 -2.17 -20.58
N LEU A 132 24.16 -2.35 -21.91
CA LEU A 132 23.09 -1.83 -22.78
C LEU A 132 21.74 -2.52 -22.51
N THR A 133 21.76 -3.82 -22.23
CA THR A 133 20.55 -4.63 -21.97
C THR A 133 19.86 -4.17 -20.68
N GLU A 134 20.61 -4.02 -19.60
CA GLU A 134 20.07 -3.51 -18.33
C GLU A 134 19.51 -2.09 -18.47
N ARG A 135 20.19 -1.21 -19.21
CA ARG A 135 19.67 0.14 -19.49
C ARG A 135 18.34 0.12 -20.26
N ARG A 136 18.13 -0.86 -21.14
CA ARG A 136 16.87 -1.00 -21.87
C ARG A 136 15.75 -1.46 -20.94
N ILE A 137 16.04 -2.41 -20.04
CA ILE A 137 15.09 -2.93 -19.05
C ILE A 137 14.63 -1.81 -18.10
N VAL A 138 15.57 -1.02 -17.56
CA VAL A 138 15.24 0.11 -16.67
C VAL A 138 14.37 1.14 -17.41
N ARG A 139 14.75 1.51 -18.64
CA ARG A 139 13.93 2.45 -19.43
C ARG A 139 12.55 1.92 -19.77
N SER A 140 12.40 0.62 -20.02
CA SER A 140 11.06 0.06 -20.26
C SER A 140 10.19 0.09 -19.02
N ALA A 141 10.78 -0.05 -17.82
CA ALA A 141 10.03 0.03 -16.56
C ALA A 141 9.63 1.47 -16.18
N GLU A 142 10.42 2.48 -16.56
CA GLU A 142 10.10 3.90 -16.33
C GLU A 142 8.97 4.42 -17.24
N ASN A 143 8.74 3.78 -18.39
CA ASN A 143 7.75 4.19 -19.39
C ASN A 143 6.51 3.26 -19.44
N ALA A 144 6.45 2.27 -18.55
CA ALA A 144 5.27 1.42 -18.35
C ALA A 144 4.27 2.15 -17.45
#